data_AF-A0A1C5APB3-F1
#
_entry.id   AF-A0A1C5APB3-F1
#
_cell.length_a   1.000
_cell.length_b   1.000
_cell.length_c   1.000
_cell.angle_alpha   90.00
_cell.angle_beta   90.00
_cell.angle_gamma   90.00
#
_symmetry.space_group_name_H-M   'P 1'
#
loop_
_entity.id
_entity.type
_entity.pdbx_description
1 polymer ?
#
loop_
_entity_poly.entity_id
_entity_poly.type
_entity_poly.pdbx_seq_one_letter_code
_entity_poly.pdbx_strand_id
1 'polypeptide(L)'
;MLGDRPHQLDRLRDDVAVTAADLLAVDKTPGQVTAAGLRANIAVAVRYVDAWLGGTGAVALGNLMEDAATAEIARCQVWQWLHHGTPLADGGCVTEDLVRTILAEELAALRDGRVGANRDRAAQAARIVEDTALGENLPAFFTTGAYARHLGPARRPVPVG
;
A
#
# COMPACT_ATOMS: atom_id res chain seq x y z
N MET A 1 -31.86 -1.02 -10.04
CA MET A 1 -32.51 -0.13 -9.06
C MET A 1 -33.36 -0.95 -8.10
N LEU A 2 -33.46 -0.52 -6.84
CA LEU A 2 -34.15 -1.25 -5.78
C LEU A 2 -35.68 -1.04 -5.79
N GLY A 3 -36.17 0.14 -6.24
CA GLY A 3 -37.58 0.50 -6.13
C GLY A 3 -38.02 0.52 -4.66
N ASP A 4 -39.19 -0.04 -4.37
CA ASP A 4 -39.74 -0.15 -3.01
C ASP A 4 -39.20 -1.35 -2.21
N ARG A 5 -38.29 -2.15 -2.77
CA ARG A 5 -37.78 -3.37 -2.13
C ARG A 5 -36.59 -3.08 -1.21
N PRO A 6 -36.47 -3.76 -0.06
CA PRO A 6 -35.38 -3.54 0.89
C PRO A 6 -34.03 -4.12 0.44
N HIS A 7 -34.03 -5.06 -0.51
CA HIS A 7 -32.83 -5.73 -1.03
C HIS A 7 -33.08 -6.37 -2.40
N GLN A 8 -32.05 -7.00 -2.99
CA GLN A 8 -32.13 -7.70 -4.28
C GLN A 8 -31.92 -9.21 -4.21
N LEU A 9 -32.20 -9.87 -3.07
CA LEU A 9 -32.01 -11.33 -2.90
C LEU A 9 -32.71 -12.17 -3.98
N ASP A 10 -33.83 -11.69 -4.55
CA ASP A 10 -34.53 -12.39 -5.64
C ASP A 10 -33.75 -12.41 -6.97
N ARG A 11 -32.67 -11.62 -7.10
CA ARG A 11 -31.84 -11.56 -8.31
C ARG A 11 -30.73 -12.62 -8.22
N LEU A 12 -31.07 -13.85 -8.59
CA LEU A 12 -30.21 -15.03 -8.44
C LEU A 12 -29.02 -15.10 -9.43
N ARG A 13 -29.09 -14.36 -10.55
CA ARG A 13 -28.05 -14.35 -11.60
C ARG A 13 -27.77 -15.72 -12.25
N ASP A 14 -28.82 -16.51 -12.48
CA ASP A 14 -28.74 -17.79 -13.21
C ASP A 14 -28.22 -17.62 -14.66
N ASP A 15 -28.15 -16.39 -15.16
CA ASP A 15 -27.54 -16.00 -16.43
C ASP A 15 -26.00 -16.07 -16.43
N VAL A 16 -25.36 -16.20 -15.27
CA VAL A 16 -23.90 -16.14 -15.12
C VAL A 16 -23.34 -17.50 -14.73
N ALA A 17 -22.46 -18.03 -15.57
CA ALA A 17 -21.59 -19.15 -15.23
C ALA A 17 -20.15 -18.64 -15.12
N VAL A 18 -19.53 -18.80 -13.94
CA VAL A 18 -18.13 -18.39 -13.69
C VAL A 18 -17.26 -19.62 -13.50
N THR A 19 -16.15 -19.69 -14.23
CA THR A 19 -15.15 -20.75 -14.07
C THR A 19 -13.95 -20.25 -13.25
N ALA A 20 -13.12 -21.17 -12.77
CA ALA A 20 -11.85 -20.81 -12.12
C ALA A 20 -10.90 -20.04 -13.06
N ALA A 21 -10.94 -20.34 -14.36
CA ALA A 21 -10.15 -19.64 -15.36
C ALA A 21 -10.58 -18.18 -15.50
N ASP A 22 -11.88 -17.89 -15.39
CA ASP A 22 -12.39 -16.52 -15.45
C ASP A 22 -11.90 -15.67 -14.26
N LEU A 23 -11.80 -16.27 -13.07
CA LEU A 23 -11.29 -15.60 -11.86
C LEU A 23 -9.78 -15.33 -11.89
N LEU A 24 -9.03 -16.02 -12.76
CA LEU A 24 -7.57 -15.93 -12.86
C LEU A 24 -7.08 -15.26 -14.16
N ALA A 25 -8.00 -14.76 -15.00
CA ALA A 25 -7.71 -14.20 -16.31
C ALA A 25 -7.11 -12.78 -16.23
N VAL A 26 -5.93 -12.65 -15.62
CA VAL A 26 -5.19 -11.37 -15.50
C VAL A 26 -4.86 -10.81 -16.89
N ASP A 27 -4.57 -11.68 -17.86
CA ASP A 27 -4.31 -11.36 -19.27
C ASP A 27 -5.48 -10.65 -19.96
N LYS A 28 -6.70 -10.85 -19.45
CA LYS A 28 -7.91 -10.19 -19.96
C LYS A 28 -8.23 -8.87 -19.25
N THR A 29 -7.47 -8.50 -18.23
CA THR A 29 -7.68 -7.25 -17.49
C THR A 29 -6.89 -6.13 -18.17
N PRO A 30 -7.54 -5.14 -18.81
CA PRO A 30 -6.83 -4.05 -19.47
C PRO A 30 -6.16 -3.15 -18.45
N GLY A 31 -4.97 -2.65 -18.77
CA GLY A 31 -4.25 -1.71 -17.93
C GLY A 31 -2.78 -1.60 -18.33
N GLN A 32 -2.14 -0.52 -17.92
CA GLN A 32 -0.70 -0.32 -18.07
C GLN A 32 -0.13 0.23 -16.79
N VAL A 33 1.10 -0.15 -16.46
CA VAL A 33 1.84 0.47 -15.36
C VAL A 33 2.43 1.78 -15.88
N THR A 34 2.19 2.89 -15.19
CA THR A 34 2.73 4.21 -15.55
C THR A 34 3.61 4.73 -14.43
N ALA A 35 4.54 5.63 -14.74
CA ALA A 35 5.38 6.30 -13.76
C ALA A 35 4.51 7.08 -12.74
N ALA A 36 3.42 7.68 -13.22
CA ALA A 36 2.45 8.36 -12.36
C ALA A 36 1.73 7.39 -11.40
N GLY A 37 1.31 6.21 -11.89
CA GLY A 37 0.68 5.17 -11.06
C GLY A 37 1.63 4.60 -10.02
N LEU A 38 2.90 4.38 -10.40
CA LEU A 38 3.95 3.97 -9.46
C LEU A 38 4.13 4.99 -8.34
N ARG A 39 4.24 6.27 -8.67
CA ARG A 39 4.34 7.35 -7.67
C ARG A 39 3.11 7.43 -6.78
N ALA A 40 1.91 7.32 -7.36
CA ALA A 40 0.67 7.32 -6.59
C ALA A 40 0.64 6.20 -5.54
N ASN A 41 1.02 4.98 -5.93
CA ASN A 41 1.10 3.85 -4.99
C ASN A 41 2.10 4.10 -3.86
N ILE A 42 3.31 4.59 -4.18
CA ILE A 42 4.33 4.89 -3.16
C ILE A 42 3.84 5.99 -2.21
N ALA A 43 3.21 7.05 -2.74
CA ALA A 43 2.66 8.15 -1.98
C ALA A 43 1.53 7.69 -1.03
N VAL A 44 0.59 6.90 -1.53
CA VAL A 44 -0.51 6.34 -0.72
C VAL A 44 0.04 5.44 0.38
N ALA A 45 0.94 4.52 0.05
CA ALA A 45 1.53 3.61 1.02
C ALA A 45 2.24 4.34 2.16
N VAL A 46 3.14 5.30 1.85
CA VAL A 46 3.91 6.00 2.89
C VAL A 46 3.04 6.92 3.76
N ARG A 47 2.07 7.61 3.16
CA ARG A 47 1.18 8.54 3.88
C ARG A 47 0.19 7.79 4.76
N TYR A 48 -0.35 6.67 4.27
CA TYR A 48 -1.23 5.83 5.06
C TYR A 48 -0.49 5.21 6.24
N VAL A 49 0.72 4.64 6.03
CA VAL A 49 1.51 4.06 7.12
C VAL A 49 1.89 5.11 8.16
N ASP A 50 2.25 6.34 7.77
CA ASP A 50 2.50 7.43 8.72
C ASP A 50 1.27 7.76 9.59
N ALA A 51 0.10 7.87 8.98
CA ALA A 51 -1.15 8.13 9.70
C ALA A 51 -1.52 6.96 10.62
N TRP A 52 -1.34 5.72 10.15
CA TRP A 52 -1.60 4.50 10.93
C TRP A 52 -0.69 4.39 12.15
N LEU A 53 0.61 4.69 12.00
CA LEU A 53 1.54 4.81 13.13
C LEU A 53 1.15 5.94 14.10
N GLY A 54 0.43 6.96 13.61
CA GLY A 54 -0.15 8.02 14.41
C GLY A 54 -1.47 7.65 15.09
N GLY A 55 -1.93 6.40 14.94
CA GLY A 55 -3.18 5.90 15.53
C GLY A 55 -4.43 6.14 14.67
N THR A 56 -4.28 6.55 13.40
CA THR A 56 -5.41 6.80 12.49
C THR A 56 -5.46 5.76 11.38
N GLY A 57 -6.48 4.90 11.39
CA GLY A 57 -6.66 3.83 10.39
C GLY A 57 -7.64 4.14 9.25
N ALA A 58 -8.20 5.35 9.22
CA ALA A 58 -9.05 5.84 8.14
C ALA A 58 -8.56 7.24 7.76
N VAL A 59 -8.02 7.40 6.56
CA VAL A 59 -7.19 8.55 6.19
C VAL A 59 -7.70 9.16 4.90
N ALA A 60 -7.98 10.46 4.90
CA ALA A 60 -8.28 11.17 3.66
C ALA A 60 -6.99 11.45 2.89
N LEU A 61 -6.75 10.76 1.76
CA LEU A 61 -5.63 11.00 0.85
C LEU A 61 -6.19 11.34 -0.54
N GLY A 62 -5.79 12.48 -1.12
CA GLY A 62 -6.24 12.85 -2.47
C GLY A 62 -7.76 12.97 -2.63
N ASN A 63 -8.48 13.34 -1.57
CA ASN A 63 -9.95 13.36 -1.47
C ASN A 63 -10.64 11.98 -1.48
N LEU A 64 -9.88 10.89 -1.31
CA LEU A 64 -10.40 9.53 -1.11
C LEU A 64 -10.18 9.10 0.35
N MET A 65 -11.10 8.29 0.87
CA MET A 65 -10.97 7.70 2.20
C MET A 65 -10.23 6.38 2.08
N GLU A 66 -8.98 6.37 2.51
CA GLU A 66 -8.10 5.22 2.45
C GLU A 66 -8.07 4.45 3.77
N ASP A 67 -7.96 3.14 3.64
CA ASP A 67 -7.81 2.18 4.73
C ASP A 67 -6.56 1.31 4.52
N ALA A 68 -6.39 0.30 5.39
CA ALA A 68 -5.23 -0.57 5.32
C ALA A 68 -5.17 -1.36 4.02
N ALA A 69 -6.32 -1.78 3.46
CA ALA A 69 -6.35 -2.53 2.22
C ALA A 69 -5.79 -1.71 1.04
N THR A 70 -6.00 -0.40 1.06
CA THR A 70 -5.46 0.52 0.05
C THR A 70 -3.93 0.61 0.12
N ALA A 71 -3.36 0.73 1.32
CA ALA A 71 -1.92 0.69 1.50
C ALA A 71 -1.33 -0.69 1.14
N GLU A 72 -2.05 -1.77 1.45
CA GLU A 72 -1.66 -3.14 1.11
C GLU A 72 -1.58 -3.34 -0.41
N ILE A 73 -2.62 -2.98 -1.16
CA ILE A 73 -2.57 -3.12 -2.63
C ILE A 73 -1.48 -2.25 -3.24
N ALA A 74 -1.31 -1.02 -2.75
CA ALA A 74 -0.30 -0.09 -3.24
C ALA A 74 1.13 -0.65 -3.07
N ARG A 75 1.50 -1.13 -1.87
CA ARG A 75 2.84 -1.71 -1.65
C ARG A 75 3.04 -3.02 -2.41
N CYS A 76 1.98 -3.85 -2.53
CA CYS A 76 2.08 -5.14 -3.20
C CYS A 76 2.24 -4.98 -4.71
N GLN A 77 1.59 -3.98 -5.31
CA GLN A 77 1.82 -3.62 -6.70
C GLN A 77 3.24 -3.12 -6.94
N VAL A 78 3.77 -2.24 -6.07
CA VAL A 78 5.18 -1.80 -6.15
C VAL A 78 6.13 -3.00 -6.11
N TRP A 79 5.94 -3.92 -5.16
CA TRP A 79 6.74 -5.15 -5.06
C TRP A 79 6.63 -6.01 -6.31
N GLN A 80 5.41 -6.27 -6.79
CA GLN A 80 5.17 -7.10 -7.98
C GLN A 80 5.83 -6.50 -9.21
N TRP A 81 5.69 -5.19 -9.41
CA TRP A 81 6.26 -4.51 -10.57
C TRP A 81 7.77 -4.49 -10.55
N LEU A 82 8.37 -4.25 -9.37
CA LEU A 82 9.81 -4.32 -9.17
C LEU A 82 10.33 -5.74 -9.41
N HIS A 83 9.73 -6.74 -8.77
CA HIS A 83 10.17 -8.14 -8.83
C HIS A 83 10.14 -8.72 -10.25
N HIS A 84 9.16 -8.28 -11.07
CA HIS A 84 9.04 -8.72 -12.46
C HIS A 84 9.65 -7.76 -13.48
N GLY A 85 10.32 -6.67 -13.04
CA GLY A 85 10.90 -5.67 -13.94
C GLY A 85 9.88 -5.08 -14.92
N THR A 86 8.68 -4.77 -14.42
CA THR A 86 7.52 -4.45 -15.25
C THR A 86 7.76 -3.18 -16.07
N PRO A 87 7.49 -3.20 -17.40
CA PRO A 87 7.64 -2.03 -18.25
C PRO A 87 6.68 -0.90 -17.83
N LEU A 88 7.17 0.33 -17.90
CA LEU A 88 6.35 1.52 -17.77
C LEU A 88 5.83 1.93 -19.15
N ALA A 89 4.57 2.35 -19.22
CA ALA A 89 3.97 2.90 -20.43
C ALA A 89 4.73 4.14 -20.94
N ASP A 90 5.30 4.91 -20.01
CA ASP A 90 6.10 6.11 -20.27
C ASP A 90 7.52 5.79 -20.77
N GLY A 91 7.92 4.51 -20.79
CA GLY A 91 9.24 4.04 -21.16
C GLY A 91 10.09 3.59 -19.98
N GLY A 92 11.01 2.65 -20.24
CA GLY A 92 11.80 1.99 -19.20
C GLY A 92 11.01 0.94 -18.41
N CYS A 93 11.55 0.53 -17.27
CA CYS A 93 10.96 -0.47 -16.37
C CYS A 93 10.97 0.04 -14.92
N VAL A 94 10.14 -0.57 -14.07
CA VAL A 94 10.25 -0.38 -12.63
C VAL A 94 11.56 -0.99 -12.13
N THR A 95 12.41 -0.17 -11.53
CA THR A 95 13.70 -0.57 -10.93
C THR A 95 13.76 -0.16 -9.48
N GLU A 96 14.68 -0.77 -8.72
CA GLU A 96 14.86 -0.45 -7.31
C GLU A 96 15.26 1.03 -7.13
N ASP A 97 16.19 1.53 -7.96
CA ASP A 97 16.62 2.94 -7.94
C ASP A 97 15.47 3.91 -8.20
N LEU A 98 14.57 3.58 -9.13
CA LEU A 98 13.39 4.41 -9.42
C LEU A 98 12.46 4.46 -8.22
N VAL A 99 12.14 3.30 -7.62
CA VAL A 99 11.27 3.22 -6.45
C VAL A 99 11.88 3.97 -5.25
N ARG A 100 13.18 3.80 -5.00
CA ARG A 100 13.90 4.48 -3.92
C ARG A 100 13.92 6.00 -4.10
N THR A 101 14.16 6.47 -5.33
CA THR A 101 14.10 7.90 -5.67
C THR A 101 12.73 8.48 -5.35
N ILE A 102 11.67 7.84 -5.85
CA ILE A 102 10.29 8.31 -5.61
C ILE A 102 9.95 8.28 -4.12
N LEU A 103 10.31 7.22 -3.40
CA LEU A 103 10.07 7.12 -1.96
C LEU A 103 10.79 8.23 -1.19
N ALA A 104 12.02 8.57 -1.57
CA ALA A 104 12.77 9.66 -0.96
C ALA A 104 12.11 11.03 -1.19
N GLU A 105 11.59 11.27 -2.40
CA GLU A 105 10.84 12.49 -2.74
C GLU A 105 9.52 12.59 -1.95
N GLU A 106 8.75 11.51 -1.89
CA GLU A 106 7.50 11.48 -1.12
C GLU A 106 7.76 11.63 0.38
N LEU A 107 8.84 11.05 0.91
CA LEU A 107 9.27 11.25 2.29
C LEU A 107 9.68 12.71 2.55
N ALA A 108 10.40 13.34 1.62
CA ALA A 108 10.79 14.73 1.73
C ALA A 108 9.55 15.64 1.78
N ALA A 109 8.59 15.43 0.86
CA ALA A 109 7.33 16.15 0.84
C ALA A 109 6.49 15.89 2.11
N LEU A 110 6.47 14.66 2.61
CA LEU A 110 5.75 14.31 3.84
C LEU A 110 6.36 14.98 5.07
N ARG A 111 7.67 15.19 5.09
CA ARG A 111 8.39 15.83 6.20
C ARG A 111 8.36 17.34 6.16
N ASP A 112 7.98 17.95 5.04
CA ASP A 112 7.94 19.40 4.93
C ASP A 112 7.06 20.00 6.02
N GLY A 113 7.57 21.03 6.71
CA GLY A 113 6.94 21.65 7.87
C GLY A 113 6.83 20.79 9.15
N ARG A 114 7.29 19.52 9.16
CA ARG A 114 7.23 18.64 10.35
C ARG A 114 8.52 18.67 11.16
N VAL A 115 8.36 18.60 12.50
CA VAL A 115 9.49 18.56 13.46
C VAL A 115 9.31 17.45 14.49
N GLY A 116 10.41 17.08 15.16
CA GLY A 116 10.43 16.11 16.27
C GLY A 116 9.76 14.77 15.91
N ALA A 117 8.92 14.27 16.82
CA ALA A 117 8.29 12.95 16.70
C ALA A 117 7.50 12.76 15.40
N ASN A 118 6.85 13.80 14.86
CA ASN A 118 6.10 13.70 13.60
C ASN A 118 7.02 13.52 12.39
N ARG A 119 8.23 14.10 12.42
CA ARG A 119 9.25 13.93 11.38
C ARG A 119 9.90 12.55 11.44
N ASP A 120 10.08 12.03 12.65
CA ASP A 120 10.62 10.69 12.90
C ASP A 120 9.63 9.59 12.54
N ARG A 121 8.34 9.78 12.82
CA ARG A 121 7.27 8.86 12.41
C ARG A 121 7.19 8.74 10.88
N ALA A 122 7.27 9.85 10.15
CA ALA A 122 7.35 9.81 8.69
C ALA A 122 8.56 9.00 8.20
N ALA A 123 9.70 9.08 8.90
CA ALA A 123 10.87 8.24 8.62
C ALA A 123 10.59 6.75 8.81
N GLN A 124 9.90 6.40 9.89
CA GLN A 124 9.55 5.02 10.21
C GLN A 124 8.56 4.47 9.17
N ALA A 125 7.59 5.27 8.74
CA ALA A 125 6.66 4.91 7.69
C ALA A 125 7.37 4.57 6.38
N ALA A 126 8.29 5.42 5.93
CA ALA A 126 9.07 5.15 4.72
C ALA A 126 9.90 3.86 4.83
N ARG A 127 10.54 3.60 5.98
CA ARG A 127 11.28 2.34 6.20
C ARG A 127 10.37 1.11 6.18
N ILE A 128 9.15 1.20 6.73
CA ILE A 128 8.19 0.09 6.65
C ILE A 128 7.80 -0.17 5.19
N VAL A 129 7.53 0.88 4.41
CA VAL A 129 7.23 0.72 2.97
C VAL A 129 8.42 0.11 2.23
N GLU A 130 9.63 0.59 2.51
CA GLU A 130 10.86 0.03 1.93
C GLU A 130 11.02 -1.47 2.24
N ASP A 131 10.96 -1.85 3.52
CA ASP A 131 11.05 -3.24 3.99
C ASP A 131 10.00 -4.15 3.32
N THR A 132 8.79 -3.62 3.12
CA THR A 132 7.61 -4.41 2.72
C THR A 132 7.27 -4.35 1.23
N ALA A 133 7.93 -3.47 0.47
CA ALA A 133 7.74 -3.29 -0.97
C ALA A 133 9.02 -3.57 -1.79
N LEU A 134 10.21 -3.46 -1.19
CA LEU A 134 11.50 -3.71 -1.88
C LEU A 134 12.21 -4.96 -1.35
N GLY A 135 11.69 -5.59 -0.29
CA GLY A 135 12.26 -6.83 0.24
C GLY A 135 12.19 -8.00 -0.74
N GLU A 136 13.11 -8.95 -0.60
CA GLU A 136 13.15 -10.18 -1.42
C GLU A 136 11.82 -10.96 -1.37
N ASN A 137 11.22 -11.02 -0.18
CA ASN A 137 9.93 -11.66 0.05
C ASN A 137 8.86 -10.61 0.35
N LEU A 138 7.68 -10.78 -0.25
CA LEU A 138 6.50 -9.99 0.09
C LEU A 138 5.89 -10.50 1.41
N PRO A 139 5.89 -9.73 2.50
CA PRO A 139 5.22 -10.14 3.72
C PRO A 139 3.70 -10.15 3.51
N ALA A 140 3.00 -11.06 4.22
CA ALA A 140 1.55 -11.21 4.12
C ALA A 140 0.80 -9.91 4.47
N PHE A 141 1.26 -9.19 5.50
CA PHE A 141 0.70 -7.90 5.91
C PHE A 141 1.81 -6.97 6.40
N PHE A 142 1.75 -5.68 6.08
CA PHE A 142 2.69 -4.72 6.66
C PHE A 142 2.41 -4.51 8.15
N THR A 143 1.14 -4.67 8.55
CA THR A 143 0.65 -4.39 9.91
C THR A 143 1.30 -5.27 10.96
N THR A 144 1.59 -6.55 10.67
CA THR A 144 2.17 -7.47 11.66
C THR A 144 3.54 -7.00 12.14
N GLY A 145 4.46 -6.73 11.20
CA GLY A 145 5.80 -6.24 11.51
C GLY A 145 5.81 -4.80 12.04
N ALA A 146 4.92 -3.95 11.51
CA ALA A 146 4.79 -2.57 11.96
C ALA A 146 4.26 -2.48 13.40
N TYR A 147 3.21 -3.24 13.72
CA TYR A 147 2.62 -3.27 15.06
C TYR A 147 3.64 -3.73 16.11
N ALA A 148 4.30 -4.86 15.87
CA ALA A 148 5.27 -5.43 16.81
C ALA A 148 6.46 -4.50 17.11
N ARG A 149 6.93 -3.73 16.11
CA ARG A 149 8.12 -2.88 16.23
C ARG A 149 7.83 -1.45 16.68
N HIS A 150 6.64 -0.93 16.37
CA HIS A 150 6.36 0.50 16.52
C HIS A 150 5.18 0.82 17.46
N LEU A 151 4.25 -0.12 17.67
CA LEU A 151 3.04 0.10 18.46
C LEU A 151 2.89 -0.87 19.66
N GLY A 152 3.77 -1.88 19.76
CA GLY A 152 3.84 -2.76 20.92
C GLY A 152 4.36 -2.02 22.17
N PRO A 153 4.06 -2.53 23.38
CA PRO A 153 4.63 -1.97 24.61
C PRO A 153 6.17 -2.00 24.52
N ALA A 154 6.81 -0.89 24.86
CA ALA A 154 8.26 -0.78 24.87
C ALA A 154 8.86 -1.98 25.62
N ARG A 155 9.76 -2.73 24.99
CA ARG A 155 10.50 -3.81 25.66
C ARG A 155 11.16 -3.22 26.92
N ARG A 156 10.67 -3.60 28.10
CA ARG A 156 11.36 -3.27 29.36
C ARG A 156 12.75 -3.92 29.30
N PRO A 157 13.83 -3.19 29.61
CA PRO A 157 15.14 -3.81 29.75
C PRO A 157 15.03 -4.93 30.79
N VAL A 158 15.53 -6.11 30.43
CA VAL A 158 15.65 -7.24 31.36
C VAL A 158 16.68 -6.83 32.41
N PRO A 159 16.36 -6.84 33.72
CA PRO A 159 17.36 -6.59 34.75
C PRO A 159 18.41 -7.69 34.67
N VAL A 160 19.66 -7.31 34.45
CA VAL A 160 20.79 -8.21 34.65
C VAL A 160 20.97 -8.31 36.17
N GLY A 161 20.64 -9.48 36.73
CA GLY A 161 20.87 -9.82 38.13
C GLY A 161 22.28 -10.32 38.38
#